data_AF-A0A2S8U9N6-F1
#
_entry.id   AF-A0A2S8U9N6-F1
#
_cell.length_a   1.000
_cell.length_b   1.000
_cell.length_c   1.000
_cell.angle_alpha   90.00
_cell.angle_beta   90.00
_cell.angle_gamma   90.00
#
_symmetry.space_group_name_H-M   'P 1'
#
loop_
_entity.id
_entity.type
_entity.pdbx_description
1 polymer ?
#
loop_
_entity_poly.entity_id
_entity_poly.type
_entity_poly.pdbx_seq_one_letter_code
_entity_poly.pdbx_strand_id
1 'polypeptide(L)' 'MSIVGKRVVSKVNNLRFYDALSWQDKDVAGTLDAGVGFTIDAKVNVNGYPQYRVYNSKGHKYYITASDFYVSWLRFR' A
#
# COMPACT_ATOMS: atom_id res chain seq x y z
N MET A 1 -0.41 2.32 18.91
CA MET A 1 0.05 3.36 17.97
C MET A 1 -0.73 3.23 16.67
N SER A 2 -1.44 4.28 16.23
CA SER A 2 -2.19 4.22 14.97
C SER A 2 -1.26 4.26 13.75
N ILE A 3 -1.61 3.53 12.70
CA ILE A 3 -0.97 3.60 11.38
C ILE A 3 -1.77 4.47 10.40
N VAL A 4 -3.05 4.73 10.71
CA VAL A 4 -3.93 5.57 9.88
C VAL A 4 -3.33 6.96 9.75
N GLY A 5 -3.37 7.52 8.53
CA GLY A 5 -2.79 8.82 8.22
C GLY A 5 -1.28 8.84 8.01
N LYS A 6 -0.55 7.74 8.32
CA LYS A 6 0.88 7.65 7.94
C LYS A 6 1.02 7.43 6.43
N ARG A 7 2.25 7.62 5.93
CA ARG A 7 2.59 7.34 4.54
C ARG A 7 3.31 6.00 4.44
N VAL A 8 2.74 5.06 3.69
CA VAL A 8 3.46 3.87 3.22
C VAL A 8 4.30 4.25 2.03
N VAL A 9 5.57 3.84 1.99
CA VAL A 9 6.49 4.16 0.90
C VAL A 9 7.11 2.89 0.36
N SER A 10 7.15 2.75 -0.97
CA SER A 10 7.83 1.64 -1.63
C SER A 10 9.34 1.73 -1.41
N LYS A 11 9.97 0.59 -1.11
CA LYS A 11 11.43 0.43 -1.08
C LYS A 11 12.00 -0.09 -2.39
N VAL A 12 11.15 -0.57 -3.29
CA VAL A 12 11.54 -1.22 -4.55
C VAL A 12 10.85 -0.56 -5.74
N ASN A 13 11.43 -0.71 -6.92
CA ASN A 13 10.78 -0.28 -8.16
C ASN A 13 9.71 -1.29 -8.59
N ASN A 14 8.73 -0.80 -9.36
CA ASN A 14 7.64 -1.62 -9.89
C ASN A 14 6.81 -2.37 -8.83
N LEU A 15 6.67 -1.83 -7.62
CA LEU A 15 5.86 -2.44 -6.56
C LEU A 15 4.37 -2.34 -6.93
N ARG A 16 3.70 -3.47 -7.07
CA ARG A 16 2.28 -3.53 -7.44
C ARG A 16 1.36 -3.00 -6.35
N PHE A 17 0.30 -2.31 -6.77
CA PHE A 17 -0.89 -2.05 -5.97
C PHE A 17 -2.14 -2.50 -6.75
N TYR A 18 -3.23 -2.72 -6.01
CA TYR A 18 -4.39 -3.48 -6.46
C TYR A 18 -5.69 -2.69 -6.29
N ASP A 19 -6.65 -2.90 -7.18
CA ASP A 19 -8.00 -2.31 -7.11
C ASP A 19 -8.95 -3.07 -6.16
N ALA A 20 -8.60 -4.32 -5.83
CA ALA A 20 -9.36 -5.19 -4.95
C ALA A 20 -8.48 -5.79 -3.84
N LEU A 21 -9.13 -6.32 -2.80
CA LEU A 21 -8.49 -7.12 -1.74
C LEU A 21 -8.04 -8.48 -2.30
N SER A 22 -6.96 -8.47 -3.08
CA SER A 22 -6.50 -9.60 -3.87
C SER A 22 -4.99 -9.54 -4.08
N TRP A 23 -4.43 -10.67 -4.50
CA TRP A 23 -3.04 -10.81 -4.97
C TRP A 23 -2.98 -11.27 -6.43
N GLN A 24 -4.12 -11.40 -7.11
CA GLN A 24 -4.21 -11.89 -8.47
C GLN A 24 -3.76 -10.83 -9.47
N ASP A 25 -3.12 -11.26 -10.55
CA ASP A 25 -2.62 -10.37 -11.61
C ASP A 25 -3.75 -9.53 -12.24
N LYS A 26 -4.96 -10.09 -12.38
CA LYS A 26 -6.12 -9.40 -12.95
C LYS A 26 -6.56 -8.17 -12.15
N ASP A 27 -6.18 -8.09 -10.87
CA ASP A 27 -6.60 -7.04 -9.95
C ASP A 27 -5.50 -5.98 -9.75
N VAL A 28 -4.38 -6.07 -10.49
CA VAL A 28 -3.30 -5.07 -10.45
C VAL A 28 -3.79 -3.77 -11.08
N ALA A 29 -3.78 -2.71 -10.29
CA ALA A 29 -4.18 -1.38 -10.71
C ALA A 29 -3.00 -0.56 -11.26
N GLY A 30 -1.77 -0.91 -10.86
CA GLY A 30 -0.56 -0.26 -11.32
C GLY A 30 0.66 -0.59 -10.46
N THR A 31 1.72 0.19 -10.63
CA THR A 31 2.97 0.03 -9.89
C THR A 31 3.47 1.35 -9.29
N LEU A 32 4.26 1.24 -8.23
CA LEU A 32 5.02 2.32 -7.62
C LEU A 32 6.51 2.08 -7.77
N ASP A 33 7.26 3.15 -8.06
CA ASP A 33 8.71 3.14 -7.89
C ASP A 33 9.13 3.44 -6.45
N ALA A 34 10.39 3.14 -6.14
CA ALA A 34 10.95 3.37 -4.81
C ALA A 34 10.82 4.85 -4.41
N GLY A 35 10.46 5.11 -3.15
CA GLY A 35 10.22 6.47 -2.64
C GLY A 35 8.81 7.03 -2.90
N VAL A 36 8.05 6.42 -3.82
CA VAL A 36 6.64 6.74 -4.05
C VAL A 36 5.76 6.00 -3.04
N GLY A 37 4.61 6.57 -2.70
CA GLY A 37 3.82 6.07 -1.58
C GLY A 37 2.45 6.72 -1.42
N PHE A 38 1.63 6.15 -0.55
CA PHE A 38 0.24 6.52 -0.30
C PHE A 38 -0.03 6.81 1.18
N THR A 39 -1.13 7.50 1.46
CA THR A 39 -1.66 7.63 2.82
C THR A 39 -2.46 6.37 3.20
N ILE A 40 -2.23 5.84 4.39
CA ILE A 40 -2.90 4.65 4.90
C ILE A 40 -4.22 5.04 5.52
N ASP A 41 -5.24 4.29 5.17
CA ASP A 41 -6.54 4.33 5.81
C ASP A 41 -6.72 3.17 6.80
N ALA A 42 -6.30 1.96 6.41
CA ALA A 42 -6.42 0.79 7.27
C ALA A 42 -5.36 -0.28 6.93
N LYS A 43 -5.14 -1.22 7.86
CA LYS A 43 -4.50 -2.51 7.57
C LYS A 43 -5.58 -3.58 7.51
N VAL A 44 -5.52 -4.41 6.48
CA VAL A 44 -6.49 -5.46 6.16
C VAL A 44 -5.74 -6.77 5.92
N ASN A 45 -6.39 -7.91 6.15
CA ASN A 45 -5.81 -9.23 5.91
C ASN A 45 -6.50 -9.87 4.70
N VAL A 46 -5.72 -10.36 3.74
CA VAL A 46 -6.19 -11.07 2.55
C VAL A 46 -5.50 -12.43 2.51
N ASN A 47 -6.25 -13.50 2.78
CA ASN A 47 -5.75 -14.88 2.78
C ASN A 47 -4.49 -15.10 3.63
N GLY A 48 -4.41 -14.46 4.80
CA GLY A 48 -3.26 -14.56 5.71
C GLY A 48 -2.17 -13.52 5.46
N TYR A 49 -2.19 -12.84 4.31
CA TYR A 49 -1.19 -11.84 3.94
C TYR A 49 -1.74 -10.41 4.11
N PRO A 50 -1.10 -9.57 4.95
CA PRO A 50 -1.62 -8.25 5.22
C PRO A 50 -1.37 -7.28 4.05
N GLN A 51 -2.35 -6.40 3.83
CA GLN A 51 -2.28 -5.25 2.93
C GLN A 51 -2.63 -3.97 3.69
N TYR A 52 -2.25 -2.83 3.13
CA TYR A 52 -2.78 -1.53 3.52
C TYR A 52 -3.86 -1.12 2.52
N ARG A 53 -5.01 -0.72 3.05
CA ARG A 53 -5.98 0.08 2.31
C ARG A 53 -5.47 1.52 2.29
N VAL A 54 -5.35 2.08 1.11
CA VAL A 54 -4.73 3.39 0.89
C VAL A 54 -5.58 4.24 -0.03
N TYR A 55 -5.37 5.56 0.03
CA TYR A 55 -5.94 6.49 -0.94
C TYR A 55 -4.85 7.24 -1.71
N ASN A 56 -5.06 7.44 -3.00
CA ASN A 56 -4.23 8.36 -3.78
C ASN A 56 -4.67 9.83 -3.54
N SER A 57 -3.94 10.78 -4.11
CA SER A 57 -4.25 12.22 -3.99
C SER A 57 -5.60 12.64 -4.59
N LYS A 58 -6.23 11.78 -5.39
CA LYS A 58 -7.56 11.97 -5.98
C LYS A 58 -8.68 11.28 -5.18
N GLY A 59 -8.36 10.65 -4.05
CA GLY A 59 -9.33 9.94 -3.20
C GLY A 59 -9.73 8.55 -3.69
N HIS A 60 -9.06 8.01 -4.71
CA HIS A 60 -9.29 6.63 -5.15
C HIS A 60 -8.65 5.65 -4.19
N LYS A 61 -9.40 4.60 -3.87
CA LYS A 61 -9.00 3.53 -2.93
C LYS A 61 -8.20 2.45 -3.66
N TYR A 62 -7.09 2.05 -3.08
CA TYR A 62 -6.28 0.92 -3.55
C TYR A 62 -5.79 0.07 -2.38
N TYR A 63 -5.11 -1.03 -2.71
CA TYR A 63 -4.48 -1.93 -1.77
C TYR A 63 -3.03 -2.20 -2.14
N ILE A 64 -2.13 -2.18 -1.15
CA ILE A 64 -0.70 -2.42 -1.34
C ILE A 64 -0.17 -3.33 -0.24
N THR A 65 0.91 -4.07 -0.50
CA THR A 65 1.49 -4.97 0.50
C THR A 65 1.85 -4.26 1.81
N ALA A 66 1.56 -4.92 2.93
CA ALA A 66 1.97 -4.46 4.25
C ALA A 66 3.31 -5.05 4.72
N SER A 67 3.97 -5.84 3.86
CA SER A 67 5.24 -6.47 4.14
C SER A 67 6.36 -5.45 4.25
N ASP A 68 7.04 -5.44 5.39
CA ASP A 68 8.19 -4.59 5.67
C ASP A 68 9.40 -4.90 4.78
N PHE A 69 9.39 -6.01 4.03
CA PHE A 69 10.36 -6.30 2.98
C PHE A 69 10.23 -5.35 1.78
N TYR A 70 9.02 -4.90 1.44
CA TYR A 70 8.76 -4.08 0.26
C TYR A 70 8.42 -2.63 0.58
N VAL A 71 7.91 -2.36 1.79
CA VAL A 71 7.49 -1.02 2.18
C VAL A 71 8.09 -0.55 3.51
N SER A 72 8.13 0.76 3.70
CA SER A 72 8.46 1.39 4.97
C SER A 72 7.41 2.44 5.35
N TRP A 73 7.45 2.88 6.61
CA TRP A 73 6.64 3.97 7.11
C TRP A 73 7.50 5.21 7.29
N LEU A 74 7.14 6.32 6.65
CA LEU A 74 7.68 7.61 7.06
C LEU A 74 6.85 8.13 8.23
N ARG A 75 7.54 8.40 9.36
CA ARG A 75 7.00 9.29 10.37
C ARG A 75 7.32 10.71 9.92
N PHE A 76 6.31 11.50 9.62
CA PHE A 76 6.49 12.96 9.67
C PHE A 76 6.70 13.28 11.17
N ARG A 77 7.90 13.77 11.49
CA ARG A 77 8.18 14.37 12.79
C ARG A 77 7.49 15.71 12.88
#